data_AF-A0A962YVK6-F1
#
_entry.id   AF-A0A962YVK6-F1
#
_cell.length_a   1.000
_cell.length_b   1.000
_cell.length_c   1.000
_cell.angle_alpha   90.00
_cell.angle_beta   90.00
_cell.angle_gamma   90.00
#
_symmetry.space_group_name_H-M   'P 1'
#
loop_
_entity.id
_entity.type
_entity.pdbx_description
1 polymer ?
#
loop_
_entity_poly.entity_id
_entity_poly.type
_entity_poly.pdbx_seq_one_letter_code
_entity_poly.pdbx_strand_id
1 'polypeptide(L)'
;MNARSALLSDLRGSLIAAAVVLPQATAFGVTVFAPYLGTAPGALAGLFGAIGLLLISGAGGGTVGLISGPTGASMALLGGTAMLLTTADIPQDHIASALFAVTVCAGLLQLLIALAGGGRLMKFIPYPVIAGLTTGTGLLLILSQIKPLLGISYGGLWTQWSWLPMVTTVVAFYAVRYAPHYLPDVPGPIAGLFGGTAFYQIVLYIANPPSVPKHWVIGTLPKLSEFHLAIDQFAAWPSLPWPLILHAAFALAVLASLNTLLTS
;
A
#
# COMPACT_ATOMS: atom_id res chain seq x y z
N MET A 1 -21.40 3.55 28.90
CA MET A 1 -20.09 4.23 28.84
C MET A 1 -20.32 5.72 28.83
N ASN A 2 -19.61 6.48 29.67
CA ASN A 2 -19.67 7.95 29.62
C ASN A 2 -18.95 8.44 28.35
N ALA A 3 -19.43 9.51 27.70
CA ALA A 3 -18.90 9.98 26.41
C ALA A 3 -17.37 10.20 26.43
N ARG A 4 -16.82 10.65 27.55
CA ARG A 4 -15.37 10.80 27.77
C ARG A 4 -14.59 9.48 27.75
N SER A 5 -15.17 8.39 28.27
CA SER A 5 -14.55 7.06 28.25
C SER A 5 -14.58 6.42 26.87
N ALA A 6 -15.62 6.70 26.07
CA ALA A 6 -15.70 6.30 24.67
C ALA A 6 -14.64 7.02 23.83
N LEU A 7 -14.54 8.35 23.97
CA LEU A 7 -13.57 9.15 23.23
C LEU A 7 -12.10 8.75 23.52
N LEU A 8 -11.77 8.44 24.78
CA LEU A 8 -10.44 7.93 25.12
C LEU A 8 -10.17 6.54 24.54
N SER A 9 -11.18 5.68 24.47
CA SER A 9 -11.08 4.37 23.83
C SER A 9 -10.86 4.51 22.32
N ASP A 10 -11.61 5.38 21.66
CA ASP A 10 -11.50 5.62 20.23
C ASP A 10 -10.17 6.26 19.84
N LEU A 11 -9.67 7.20 20.64
CA LEU A 11 -8.33 7.78 20.45
C LEU A 11 -7.22 6.74 20.56
N ARG A 12 -7.32 5.82 21.54
CA ARG A 12 -6.33 4.73 21.68
C ARG A 12 -6.41 3.75 20.51
N GLY A 13 -7.62 3.35 20.13
CA GLY A 13 -7.84 2.46 18.99
C GLY A 13 -7.33 3.05 17.68
N SER A 14 -7.61 4.32 17.42
CA SER A 14 -7.14 5.02 16.22
C SER A 14 -5.62 5.23 16.20
N LEU A 15 -4.98 5.46 17.35
CA LEU A 15 -3.52 5.54 17.44
C LEU A 15 -2.86 4.20 17.10
N ILE A 16 -3.39 3.10 17.65
CA ILE A 16 -2.89 1.74 17.35
C ILE A 16 -3.16 1.36 15.88
N ALA A 17 -4.33 1.73 15.37
CA ALA A 17 -4.68 1.56 13.96
C ALA A 17 -3.70 2.30 13.04
N ALA A 18 -3.45 3.58 13.30
CA ALA A 18 -2.51 4.40 12.54
C ALA A 18 -1.09 3.81 12.59
N ALA A 19 -0.68 3.31 13.76
CA ALA A 19 0.58 2.63 13.96
C ALA A 19 0.76 1.39 13.07
N VAL A 20 -0.31 0.61 12.85
CA VAL A 20 -0.29 -0.57 11.96
C VAL A 20 -0.39 -0.16 10.48
N VAL A 21 -1.22 0.83 10.17
CA VAL A 21 -1.47 1.27 8.79
C VAL A 21 -0.27 1.98 8.19
N LEU A 22 0.55 2.68 8.99
CA LEU A 22 1.68 3.47 8.48
C LEU A 22 2.73 2.60 7.76
N PRO A 23 3.30 1.52 8.36
CA PRO A 23 4.22 0.63 7.65
C PRO A 23 3.56 -0.09 6.46
N GLN A 24 2.27 -0.41 6.57
CA GLN A 24 1.52 -1.08 5.50
C GLN A 24 1.35 -0.16 4.28
N ALA A 25 0.96 1.08 4.49
CA ALA A 25 0.74 2.07 3.44
C ALA A 25 2.04 2.42 2.71
N THR A 26 3.15 2.56 3.44
CA THR A 26 4.47 2.80 2.81
C THR A 26 4.91 1.60 1.97
N ALA A 27 4.81 0.38 2.50
CA ALA A 27 5.22 -0.83 1.77
C ALA A 27 4.43 -1.03 0.48
N PHE A 28 3.11 -0.85 0.52
CA PHE A 28 2.29 -0.94 -0.67
C PHE A 28 2.53 0.19 -1.66
N GLY A 29 2.72 1.43 -1.17
CA GLY A 29 3.09 2.57 -2.01
C GLY A 29 4.39 2.32 -2.78
N VAL A 30 5.44 1.87 -2.08
CA VAL A 30 6.72 1.48 -2.70
C VAL A 30 6.51 0.38 -3.74
N THR A 31 5.73 -0.65 -3.43
CA THR A 31 5.52 -1.79 -4.34
C THR A 31 4.90 -1.37 -5.68
N VAL A 32 3.94 -0.43 -5.66
CA VAL A 32 3.25 0.00 -6.89
C VAL A 32 4.01 1.12 -7.62
N PHE A 33 4.54 2.09 -6.88
CA PHE A 33 5.03 3.33 -7.46
C PHE A 33 6.55 3.42 -7.58
N ALA A 34 7.33 2.61 -6.85
CA ALA A 34 8.79 2.67 -6.91
C ALA A 34 9.40 2.44 -8.30
N PRO A 35 8.85 1.56 -9.16
CA PRO A 35 9.37 1.39 -10.53
C PRO A 35 9.25 2.66 -11.39
N TYR A 36 8.31 3.54 -11.07
CA TYR A 36 7.93 4.68 -11.92
C TYR A 36 8.40 6.03 -11.34
N LEU A 37 8.25 6.22 -10.03
CA LEU A 37 8.53 7.47 -9.31
C LEU A 37 9.76 7.37 -8.38
N GLY A 38 10.31 6.17 -8.18
CA GLY A 38 11.32 5.90 -7.16
C GLY A 38 10.75 5.57 -5.78
N THR A 39 11.60 5.06 -4.89
CA THR A 39 11.20 4.49 -3.59
C THR A 39 10.59 5.52 -2.64
N ALA A 40 11.25 6.66 -2.40
CA ALA A 40 10.74 7.72 -1.53
C ALA A 40 9.41 8.32 -1.99
N PRO A 41 9.27 8.80 -3.25
CA PRO A 41 8.00 9.32 -3.75
C PRO A 41 6.88 8.26 -3.76
N GLY A 42 7.21 7.00 -4.04
CA GLY A 42 6.25 5.90 -3.97
C GLY A 42 5.73 5.62 -2.55
N ALA A 43 6.61 5.65 -1.54
CA ALA A 43 6.22 5.53 -0.14
C ALA A 43 5.26 6.66 0.28
N LEU A 44 5.51 7.89 -0.16
CA LEU A 44 4.63 9.03 0.09
C LEU A 44 3.27 8.88 -0.59
N ALA A 45 3.26 8.45 -1.86
CA ALA A 45 2.00 8.21 -2.58
C ALA A 45 1.11 7.22 -1.81
N GLY A 46 1.69 6.15 -1.26
CA GLY A 46 0.99 5.20 -0.39
C GLY A 46 0.46 5.84 0.91
N LEU A 47 1.29 6.62 1.60
CA LEU A 47 0.91 7.31 2.84
C LEU A 47 -0.24 8.31 2.63
N PHE A 48 -0.12 9.19 1.64
CA PHE A 48 -1.15 10.18 1.34
C PHE A 48 -2.43 9.52 0.82
N GLY A 49 -2.30 8.45 0.03
CA GLY A 49 -3.45 7.62 -0.38
C GLY A 49 -4.19 7.04 0.82
N ALA A 50 -3.47 6.49 1.80
CA ALA A 50 -4.06 5.95 3.03
C ALA A 50 -4.71 7.04 3.89
N ILE A 51 -4.06 8.20 4.04
CA ILE A 51 -4.64 9.36 4.75
C ILE A 51 -5.94 9.80 4.08
N GLY A 52 -5.94 9.98 2.75
CA GLY A 52 -7.13 10.35 1.99
C GLY A 52 -8.26 9.33 2.15
N LEU A 53 -7.94 8.05 2.03
CA LEU A 53 -8.90 6.95 2.21
C LEU A 53 -9.51 6.97 3.62
N LEU A 54 -8.69 7.12 4.67
CA LEU A 54 -9.16 7.16 6.06
C LEU A 54 -10.05 8.37 6.33
N LEU A 55 -9.69 9.55 5.81
CA LEU A 55 -10.50 10.76 5.96
C LEU A 55 -11.85 10.65 5.26
N ILE A 56 -11.85 10.18 4.00
CA ILE A 56 -13.08 10.02 3.21
C ILE A 56 -13.97 8.93 3.82
N SER A 57 -13.38 7.77 4.16
CA SER A 57 -14.13 6.65 4.74
C SER A 57 -14.64 6.95 6.14
N GLY A 58 -13.85 7.66 6.96
CA GLY A 58 -14.25 8.03 8.32
C GLY A 58 -15.35 9.08 8.32
N ALA A 59 -15.28 10.07 7.43
CA ALA A 59 -16.33 11.08 7.26
C ALA A 59 -17.60 10.50 6.62
N GLY A 60 -17.45 9.51 5.73
CA GLY A 60 -18.56 8.87 5.01
C GLY A 60 -19.46 7.95 5.85
N GLY A 61 -19.13 7.69 7.12
CA GLY A 61 -20.00 6.99 8.06
C GLY A 61 -20.13 5.47 7.82
N GLY A 62 -19.00 4.75 7.87
CA GLY A 62 -18.94 3.28 7.73
C GLY A 62 -19.17 2.48 9.03
N THR A 63 -18.91 1.18 8.95
CA THR A 63 -19.02 0.24 10.09
C THR A 63 -18.10 0.62 11.25
N VAL A 64 -18.67 0.71 12.46
CA VAL A 64 -17.91 1.05 13.68
C VAL A 64 -16.84 -0.01 13.94
N GLY A 65 -15.58 0.44 14.10
CA GLY A 65 -14.43 -0.42 14.33
C GLY A 65 -13.69 -0.85 13.06
N LEU A 66 -14.21 -0.53 11.87
CA LEU A 66 -13.53 -0.82 10.60
C LEU A 66 -12.49 0.26 10.28
N ILE A 67 -11.27 -0.18 9.97
CA ILE A 67 -10.15 0.68 9.58
C ILE A 67 -9.90 0.51 8.08
N SER A 68 -10.23 1.53 7.31
CA SER A 68 -9.99 1.56 5.87
C SER A 68 -8.50 1.76 5.57
N GLY A 69 -7.90 0.88 4.78
CA GLY A 69 -6.48 0.96 4.41
C GLY A 69 -6.22 0.34 3.05
N PRO A 70 -5.06 0.63 2.44
CA PRO A 70 -4.66 -0.01 1.19
C PRO A 70 -4.53 -1.52 1.42
N THR A 71 -5.11 -2.33 0.54
CA THR A 71 -5.07 -3.79 0.67
C THR A 71 -4.17 -4.41 -0.38
N GLY A 72 -3.63 -5.60 -0.07
CA GLY A 72 -2.78 -6.33 -1.00
C GLY A 72 -3.44 -6.54 -2.36
N ALA A 73 -4.74 -6.84 -2.35
CA ALA A 73 -5.53 -7.04 -3.56
C ALA A 73 -5.65 -5.77 -4.41
N SER A 74 -6.03 -4.64 -3.81
CA SER A 74 -6.16 -3.37 -4.53
C SER A 74 -4.83 -2.90 -5.09
N MET A 75 -3.74 -3.09 -4.33
CA MET A 75 -2.40 -2.67 -4.71
C MET A 75 -1.80 -3.58 -5.79
N ALA A 76 -2.06 -4.89 -5.73
CA ALA A 76 -1.69 -5.81 -6.80
C ALA A 76 -2.40 -5.46 -8.12
N LEU A 77 -3.69 -5.09 -8.05
CA LEU A 77 -4.43 -4.64 -9.23
C LEU A 77 -3.85 -3.33 -9.78
N LEU A 78 -3.58 -2.34 -8.94
CA LEU A 78 -2.93 -1.08 -9.37
C LEU A 78 -1.54 -1.32 -9.98
N GLY A 79 -0.73 -2.20 -9.41
CA GLY A 79 0.56 -2.59 -9.97
C GLY A 79 0.42 -3.28 -11.33
N GLY A 80 -0.55 -4.18 -11.48
CA GLY A 80 -0.88 -4.82 -12.76
C GLY A 80 -1.35 -3.80 -13.81
N THR A 81 -2.17 -2.83 -13.42
CA THR A 81 -2.62 -1.76 -14.33
C THR A 81 -1.47 -0.85 -14.74
N ALA A 82 -0.52 -0.59 -13.84
CA ALA A 82 0.68 0.18 -14.15
C ALA A 82 1.54 -0.52 -15.20
N MET A 83 1.67 -1.84 -15.10
CA MET A 83 2.35 -2.66 -16.11
C MET A 83 1.63 -2.60 -17.46
N LEU A 84 0.29 -2.73 -17.48
CA LEU A 84 -0.49 -2.62 -18.71
C LEU A 84 -0.38 -1.23 -19.37
N LEU A 85 -0.38 -0.17 -18.58
CA LEU A 85 -0.15 1.20 -19.05
C LEU A 85 1.24 1.35 -19.67
N THR A 86 2.25 0.72 -19.08
CA THR A 86 3.62 0.71 -19.62
C THR A 86 3.66 -0.01 -20.98
N THR A 87 2.95 -1.12 -21.13
CA THR A 87 2.85 -1.85 -22.41
C THR A 87 2.00 -1.13 -23.47
N ALA A 88 1.21 -0.14 -23.07
CA ALA A 88 0.39 0.68 -23.96
C ALA A 88 1.12 1.98 -24.37
N ASP A 89 2.46 2.02 -24.25
CA ASP A 89 3.33 3.16 -24.61
C ASP A 89 2.98 4.47 -23.88
N ILE A 90 2.41 4.39 -22.67
CA ILE A 90 2.18 5.57 -21.84
C ILE A 90 3.52 6.03 -21.24
N PRO A 91 3.88 7.33 -21.36
CA PRO A 91 5.10 7.85 -20.75
C PRO A 91 5.16 7.55 -19.25
N GLN A 92 6.34 7.19 -18.76
CA GLN A 92 6.54 6.84 -17.35
C GLN A 92 6.05 7.95 -16.40
N ASP A 93 6.25 9.21 -16.78
CA ASP A 93 5.81 10.38 -16.01
C ASP A 93 4.28 10.49 -15.90
N HIS A 94 3.54 9.88 -16.83
CA HIS A 94 2.07 9.90 -16.85
C HIS A 94 1.45 8.69 -16.15
N ILE A 95 2.22 7.64 -15.85
CA ILE A 95 1.70 6.41 -15.20
C ILE A 95 1.11 6.74 -13.83
N ALA A 96 1.77 7.56 -13.03
CA ALA A 96 1.28 7.97 -11.72
C ALA A 96 -0.07 8.71 -11.80
N SER A 97 -0.20 9.63 -12.76
CA SER A 97 -1.45 10.34 -13.05
C SER A 97 -2.56 9.38 -13.49
N ALA A 98 -2.23 8.42 -14.36
CA ALA A 98 -3.19 7.42 -14.82
C ALA A 98 -3.70 6.53 -13.67
N LEU A 99 -2.82 6.09 -12.76
CA LEU A 99 -3.21 5.31 -11.58
C LEU A 99 -4.05 6.14 -10.60
N PHE A 100 -3.76 7.43 -10.47
CA PHE A 100 -4.60 8.34 -9.71
C PHE A 100 -6.00 8.45 -10.32
N ALA A 101 -6.10 8.63 -11.65
CA ALA A 101 -7.38 8.64 -12.37
C ALA A 101 -8.15 7.32 -12.18
N VAL A 102 -7.49 6.16 -12.29
CA VAL A 102 -8.08 4.84 -11.99
C VAL A 102 -8.66 4.80 -10.58
N THR A 103 -7.92 5.30 -9.59
CA THR A 103 -8.35 5.30 -8.18
C THR A 103 -9.55 6.22 -7.94
N VAL A 104 -9.55 7.42 -8.52
CA VAL A 104 -10.67 8.37 -8.44
C VAL A 104 -11.92 7.80 -9.12
N CYS A 105 -11.78 7.29 -10.34
CA CYS A 105 -12.88 6.65 -11.07
C CYS A 105 -13.41 5.43 -10.32
N ALA A 106 -12.54 4.62 -9.70
CA ALA A 106 -12.95 3.47 -8.91
C ALA A 106 -13.78 3.89 -7.69
N GLY A 107 -13.37 4.96 -6.99
CA GLY A 107 -14.14 5.52 -5.86
C GLY A 107 -15.52 6.01 -6.30
N LEU A 108 -15.62 6.69 -7.44
CA LEU A 108 -16.91 7.13 -8.01
C LEU A 108 -17.79 5.93 -8.38
N LEU A 109 -17.23 4.92 -9.05
CA LEU A 109 -17.95 3.70 -9.40
C LEU A 109 -18.40 2.93 -8.14
N GLN A 110 -17.57 2.90 -7.09
CA GLN A 110 -17.92 2.29 -5.81
C GLN A 110 -19.08 3.01 -5.12
N LEU A 111 -19.12 4.35 -5.18
CA LEU A 111 -20.28 5.12 -4.72
C LEU A 111 -21.55 4.80 -5.53
N LEU A 112 -21.44 4.68 -6.86
CA LEU A 112 -22.57 4.30 -7.72
C LEU A 112 -23.07 2.88 -7.40
N ILE A 113 -22.17 1.93 -7.20
CA ILE A 113 -22.49 0.56 -6.79
C ILE A 113 -23.21 0.57 -5.43
N ALA A 114 -22.72 1.36 -4.46
CA ALA A 114 -23.34 1.49 -3.15
C ALA A 114 -24.77 2.06 -3.24
N LEU A 115 -24.96 3.14 -4.00
CA LEU A 115 -26.26 3.78 -4.22
C LEU A 115 -27.25 2.86 -4.96
N ALA A 116 -26.76 2.02 -5.87
CA ALA A 116 -27.56 0.99 -6.54
C ALA A 116 -27.95 -0.19 -5.62
N GLY A 117 -27.52 -0.19 -4.36
CA GLY A 117 -27.78 -1.27 -3.41
C GLY A 117 -26.82 -2.45 -3.53
N GLY A 118 -25.63 -2.23 -4.09
CA GLY A 118 -24.57 -3.20 -4.31
C GLY A 118 -24.14 -4.00 -3.08
N GLY A 119 -24.28 -3.42 -1.88
CA GLY A 119 -23.98 -4.11 -0.62
C GLY A 119 -24.80 -5.39 -0.41
N ARG A 120 -26.01 -5.47 -1.00
CA ARG A 120 -26.85 -6.68 -0.93
C ARG A 120 -26.33 -7.83 -1.78
N LEU A 121 -25.37 -7.60 -2.67
CA LEU A 121 -24.84 -8.64 -3.56
C LEU A 121 -23.86 -9.59 -2.86
N MET A 122 -23.29 -9.22 -1.70
CA MET A 122 -22.30 -10.08 -1.04
C MET A 122 -22.85 -11.48 -0.71
N LYS A 123 -24.14 -11.59 -0.38
CA LYS A 123 -24.78 -12.88 -0.08
C LYS A 123 -24.77 -13.87 -1.27
N PHE A 124 -24.51 -13.40 -2.48
CA PHE A 124 -24.49 -14.21 -3.69
C PHE A 124 -23.08 -14.62 -4.12
N ILE A 125 -22.04 -14.19 -3.41
CA ILE A 125 -20.65 -14.49 -3.78
C ILE A 125 -20.27 -15.83 -3.15
N PRO A 126 -19.94 -16.85 -3.96
CA PRO A 126 -19.55 -18.14 -3.43
C PRO A 126 -18.25 -18.02 -2.62
N TYR A 127 -18.19 -18.74 -1.49
CA TYR A 127 -16.98 -18.84 -0.68
C TYR A 127 -15.71 -19.19 -1.49
N PRO A 128 -15.74 -20.10 -2.48
CA PRO A 128 -14.56 -20.38 -3.32
C PRO A 128 -13.98 -19.15 -4.04
N VAL A 129 -14.80 -18.16 -4.41
CA VAL A 129 -14.32 -16.93 -5.08
C VAL A 129 -13.52 -16.07 -4.11
N ILE A 130 -14.02 -15.93 -2.88
CA ILE A 130 -13.37 -15.16 -1.82
C ILE A 130 -12.03 -15.82 -1.45
N ALA A 131 -12.06 -17.13 -1.20
CA ALA A 131 -10.86 -17.89 -0.86
C ALA A 131 -9.82 -17.84 -1.99
N GLY A 132 -10.25 -17.96 -3.26
CA GLY A 132 -9.38 -17.85 -4.42
C GLY A 132 -8.74 -16.46 -4.55
N LEU A 133 -9.52 -15.39 -4.37
CA LEU A 133 -9.03 -14.01 -4.41
C LEU A 133 -7.99 -13.74 -3.30
N THR A 134 -8.28 -14.10 -2.05
CA THR A 134 -7.35 -13.90 -0.94
C THR A 134 -6.08 -14.72 -1.11
N THR A 135 -6.18 -15.97 -1.57
CA THR A 135 -5.01 -16.83 -1.82
C THR A 135 -4.17 -16.32 -2.97
N GLY A 136 -4.81 -15.93 -4.09
CA GLY A 136 -4.12 -15.40 -5.26
C GLY A 136 -3.38 -14.10 -4.97
N THR A 137 -4.02 -13.18 -4.23
CA THR A 137 -3.39 -11.92 -3.82
C THR A 137 -2.25 -12.16 -2.82
N GLY A 138 -2.41 -13.09 -1.87
CA GLY A 138 -1.31 -13.53 -1.00
C GLY A 138 -0.12 -14.09 -1.76
N LEU A 139 -0.36 -14.94 -2.77
CA LEU A 139 0.69 -15.48 -3.62
C LEU A 139 1.41 -14.39 -4.44
N LEU A 140 0.66 -13.48 -5.05
CA LEU A 140 1.22 -12.33 -5.78
C LEU A 140 2.07 -11.45 -4.87
N LEU A 141 1.64 -11.22 -3.63
CA LEU A 141 2.42 -10.46 -2.65
C LEU A 141 3.74 -11.18 -2.34
N ILE A 142 3.71 -12.48 -2.03
CA ILE A 142 4.94 -13.24 -1.75
C ILE A 142 5.90 -13.16 -2.94
N LEU A 143 5.41 -13.39 -4.16
CA LEU A 143 6.21 -13.31 -5.38
C LEU A 143 6.81 -11.91 -5.60
N SER A 144 6.04 -10.85 -5.30
CA SER A 144 6.50 -9.46 -5.43
C SER A 144 7.66 -9.12 -4.47
N GLN A 145 7.74 -9.79 -3.32
CA GLN A 145 8.74 -9.50 -2.29
C GLN A 145 10.05 -10.29 -2.49
N ILE A 146 10.11 -11.30 -3.36
CA ILE A 146 11.32 -12.12 -3.57
C ILE A 146 12.53 -11.26 -3.98
N LYS A 147 12.36 -10.33 -4.94
CA LYS A 147 13.47 -9.47 -5.39
C LYS A 147 13.92 -8.48 -4.31
N PRO A 148 13.01 -7.72 -3.65
CA PRO A 148 13.36 -6.89 -2.51
C PRO A 148 14.07 -7.64 -1.37
N LEU A 149 13.61 -8.85 -1.04
CA LEU A 149 14.23 -9.72 -0.01
C LEU A 149 15.70 -10.02 -0.31
N LEU A 150 16.04 -10.19 -1.59
CA LEU A 150 17.40 -10.45 -2.04
C LEU A 150 18.21 -9.17 -2.32
N GLY A 151 17.64 -7.99 -2.08
CA GLY A 151 18.30 -6.71 -2.39
C GLY A 151 18.38 -6.39 -3.89
N ILE A 152 17.61 -7.08 -4.73
CA ILE A 152 17.62 -6.90 -6.18
C ILE A 152 16.66 -5.76 -6.55
N SER A 153 17.10 -4.85 -7.41
CA SER A 153 16.25 -3.74 -7.90
C SER A 153 15.07 -4.24 -8.75
N TYR A 154 14.05 -3.41 -8.91
CA TYR A 154 12.94 -3.67 -9.83
C TYR A 154 13.50 -3.84 -11.26
N GLY A 155 13.33 -5.03 -11.86
CA GLY A 155 13.92 -5.38 -13.16
C GLY A 155 15.38 -5.86 -13.12
N GLY A 156 16.03 -5.88 -11.96
CA GLY A 156 17.41 -6.37 -11.80
C GLY A 156 17.57 -7.87 -12.08
N LEU A 157 18.81 -8.25 -12.38
CA LEU A 157 19.23 -9.63 -12.61
C LEU A 157 19.34 -10.40 -11.30
N TRP A 158 19.03 -11.70 -11.32
CA TRP A 158 19.12 -12.59 -10.15
C TRP A 158 20.53 -12.70 -9.56
N THR A 159 21.56 -12.38 -10.35
CA THR A 159 22.96 -12.39 -9.92
C THR A 159 23.32 -11.22 -8.99
N GLN A 160 22.50 -10.15 -8.94
CA GLN A 160 22.74 -8.95 -8.12
C GLN A 160 22.25 -9.10 -6.68
N TRP A 161 22.12 -10.32 -6.18
CA TRP A 161 21.63 -10.57 -4.83
C TRP A 161 22.63 -10.08 -3.78
N SER A 162 22.12 -9.75 -2.59
CA SER A 162 22.93 -9.28 -1.47
C SER A 162 22.37 -9.82 -0.16
N TRP A 163 23.28 -10.20 0.74
CA TRP A 163 22.92 -10.80 2.02
C TRP A 163 22.29 -9.80 3.00
N LEU A 164 22.66 -8.52 2.91
CA LEU A 164 22.28 -7.52 3.92
C LEU A 164 20.75 -7.27 3.98
N PRO A 165 20.02 -7.02 2.88
CA PRO A 165 18.56 -6.90 2.92
C PRO A 165 17.85 -8.19 3.38
N MET A 166 18.41 -9.35 3.04
CA MET A 166 17.88 -10.64 3.44
C MET A 166 17.93 -10.82 4.96
N VAL A 167 19.10 -10.60 5.57
CA VAL A 167 19.25 -10.71 7.04
C VAL A 167 18.43 -9.64 7.75
N THR A 168 18.39 -8.42 7.20
CA THR A 168 17.53 -7.34 7.73
C THR A 168 16.07 -7.75 7.78
N THR A 169 15.58 -8.43 6.74
CA THR A 169 14.19 -8.91 6.70
C THR A 169 13.93 -10.04 7.69
N VAL A 170 14.89 -10.95 7.86
CA VAL A 170 14.81 -12.00 8.88
C VAL A 170 14.71 -11.38 10.27
N VAL A 171 15.58 -10.41 10.59
CA VAL A 171 15.54 -9.69 11.87
C VAL A 171 14.21 -8.95 12.06
N ALA A 172 13.73 -8.26 11.01
CA ALA A 172 12.43 -7.60 11.05
C ALA A 172 11.29 -8.60 11.33
N PHE A 173 11.30 -9.77 10.68
CA PHE A 173 10.31 -10.84 10.90
C PHE A 173 10.34 -11.36 12.34
N TYR A 174 11.53 -11.61 12.89
CA TYR A 174 11.70 -11.99 14.30
C TYR A 174 11.18 -10.89 15.24
N ALA A 175 11.48 -9.62 14.95
CA ALA A 175 10.96 -8.50 15.73
C ALA A 175 9.42 -8.42 15.68
N VAL A 176 8.79 -8.59 14.50
CA VAL A 176 7.32 -8.66 14.38
C VAL A 176 6.74 -9.78 15.25
N ARG A 177 7.39 -10.95 15.27
CA ARG A 177 6.86 -12.15 15.92
C ARG A 177 7.03 -12.17 17.45
N TYR A 178 8.15 -11.65 17.94
CA TYR A 178 8.54 -11.79 19.35
C TYR A 178 8.46 -10.48 20.13
N ALA A 179 8.65 -9.31 19.51
CA ALA A 179 8.61 -8.06 20.25
C ALA A 179 7.24 -7.76 20.90
N PRO A 180 6.08 -8.02 20.25
CA PRO A 180 4.79 -7.82 20.90
C PRO A 180 4.56 -8.69 22.14
N HIS A 181 5.31 -9.79 22.28
CA HIS A 181 5.26 -10.62 23.49
C HIS A 181 5.94 -9.95 24.68
N TYR A 182 7.04 -9.21 24.45
CA TYR A 182 7.79 -8.52 25.51
C TYR A 182 7.34 -7.06 25.70
N LEU A 183 6.82 -6.43 24.66
CA LEU A 183 6.34 -5.06 24.60
C LEU A 183 4.89 -5.06 24.10
N PRO A 184 3.91 -5.41 24.95
CA PRO A 184 2.51 -5.60 24.54
C PRO A 184 1.85 -4.33 23.98
N ASP A 185 2.39 -3.15 24.29
CA ASP A 185 1.90 -1.87 23.79
C ASP A 185 2.35 -1.56 22.35
N VAL A 186 3.35 -2.27 21.82
CA VAL A 186 3.93 -2.00 20.50
C VAL A 186 3.39 -3.00 19.48
N PRO A 187 2.68 -2.54 18.43
CA PRO A 187 2.21 -3.42 17.36
C PRO A 187 3.37 -4.10 16.63
N GLY A 188 3.19 -5.37 16.27
CA GLY A 188 4.19 -6.16 15.54
C GLY A 188 4.80 -5.44 14.33
N PRO A 189 4.00 -4.83 13.42
CA PRO A 189 4.53 -4.11 12.27
C PRO A 189 5.49 -2.96 12.62
N ILE A 190 5.22 -2.23 13.70
CA ILE A 190 6.10 -1.16 14.20
C ILE A 190 7.40 -1.74 14.74
N ALA A 191 7.31 -2.80 15.55
CA ALA A 191 8.49 -3.46 16.08
C ALA A 191 9.37 -4.02 14.96
N GLY A 192 8.76 -4.58 13.90
CA GLY A 192 9.45 -5.00 12.69
C GLY A 192 10.18 -3.85 11.99
N LEU A 193 9.49 -2.73 11.79
CA LEU A 193 10.05 -1.54 11.16
C LEU A 193 11.27 -1.01 11.94
N PHE A 194 11.13 -0.79 13.25
CA PHE A 194 12.24 -0.30 14.08
C PHE A 194 13.36 -1.33 14.22
N GLY A 195 13.03 -2.61 14.43
CA GLY A 195 14.01 -3.68 14.58
C GLY A 195 14.86 -3.88 13.32
N GLY A 196 14.21 -3.95 12.15
CA GLY A 196 14.89 -4.06 10.86
C GLY A 196 15.75 -2.82 10.56
N THR A 197 15.19 -1.62 10.74
CA THR A 197 15.94 -0.38 10.47
C THR A 197 17.12 -0.20 11.41
N ALA A 198 16.96 -0.48 12.71
CA ALA A 198 18.06 -0.42 13.68
C ALA A 198 19.18 -1.40 13.32
N PHE A 199 18.82 -2.66 13.02
CA PHE A 199 19.79 -3.66 12.59
C PHE A 199 20.56 -3.22 11.35
N TYR A 200 19.85 -2.75 10.33
CA TYR A 200 20.45 -2.28 9.09
C TYR A 200 21.45 -1.13 9.32
N GLN A 201 21.08 -0.14 10.14
CA GLN A 201 21.95 0.99 10.45
C GLN A 201 23.18 0.59 11.28
N ILE A 202 23.02 -0.34 12.24
CA ILE A 202 24.13 -0.86 13.04
C ILE A 202 25.13 -1.59 12.14
N VAL A 203 24.65 -2.43 11.21
CA VAL A 203 25.55 -3.16 10.29
C VAL A 203 26.27 -2.19 9.36
N LEU A 204 25.60 -1.17 8.83
CA LEU A 204 26.26 -0.15 8.00
C LEU A 204 27.34 0.61 8.77
N TYR A 205 27.08 0.96 10.03
CA TYR A 205 28.04 1.64 10.89
C TYR A 205 29.29 0.78 11.16
N ILE A 206 29.11 -0.52 11.40
CA ILE A 206 30.21 -1.45 11.70
C ILE A 206 30.98 -1.86 10.44
N ALA A 207 30.28 -2.23 9.37
CA ALA A 207 30.89 -2.77 8.16
C ALA A 207 31.44 -1.68 7.23
N ASN A 208 30.97 -0.44 7.37
CA ASN A 208 31.35 0.74 6.59
C ASN A 208 31.56 0.46 5.08
N PRO A 209 30.54 -0.07 4.37
CA PRO A 209 30.67 -0.40 2.96
C PRO A 209 30.86 0.87 2.11
N PRO A 210 31.66 0.81 1.03
CA PRO A 210 32.04 1.98 0.23
C PRO A 210 30.86 2.66 -0.50
N SER A 211 29.80 1.90 -0.82
CA SER A 211 28.54 2.46 -1.32
C SER A 211 27.40 1.49 -1.05
N VAL A 212 26.22 2.06 -0.75
CA VAL A 212 24.99 1.31 -0.51
C VAL A 212 24.03 1.60 -1.67
N PRO A 213 23.44 0.57 -2.31
CA PRO A 213 22.48 0.79 -3.38
C PRO A 213 21.26 1.58 -2.90
N LYS A 214 20.89 2.62 -3.67
CA LYS A 214 19.80 3.54 -3.31
C LYS A 214 18.45 2.86 -3.17
N HIS A 215 18.21 1.73 -3.85
CA HIS A 215 16.95 1.00 -3.82
C HIS A 215 16.76 0.14 -2.56
N TRP A 216 17.79 -0.02 -1.72
CA TRP A 216 17.66 -0.73 -0.44
C TRP A 216 17.00 0.08 0.65
N VAL A 217 17.01 1.41 0.49
CA VAL A 217 16.43 2.35 1.44
C VAL A 217 15.36 3.17 0.75
N ILE A 218 14.36 3.60 1.53
CA ILE A 218 13.35 4.55 1.04
C ILE A 218 14.04 5.87 0.65
N GLY A 219 15.10 6.24 1.36
CA GLY A 219 15.84 7.48 1.15
C GLY A 219 15.22 8.66 1.89
N THR A 220 15.61 9.87 1.52
CA THR A 220 15.05 11.10 2.09
C THR A 220 13.70 11.40 1.45
N LEU A 221 12.67 11.55 2.26
CA LEU A 221 11.36 12.00 1.78
C LEU A 221 11.48 13.43 1.23
N PRO A 222 10.90 13.74 0.05
CA PRO A 222 10.87 15.09 -0.47
C PRO A 222 10.16 16.03 0.52
N LYS A 223 10.58 17.30 0.52
CA LYS A 223 10.02 18.31 1.42
C LYS A 223 8.54 18.55 1.09
N LEU A 224 7.75 18.92 2.09
CA LEU A 224 6.34 19.31 1.89
C LEU A 224 6.17 20.46 0.86
N SER A 225 7.20 21.28 0.64
CA SER A 225 7.21 22.35 -0.36
C SER A 225 7.37 21.86 -1.81
N GLU A 226 7.95 20.67 -2.00
CA GLU A 226 8.09 20.01 -3.30
C GLU A 226 6.90 19.09 -3.58
N PHE A 227 6.01 18.94 -2.60
CA PHE A 227 4.78 18.18 -2.76
C PHE A 227 3.77 19.00 -3.58
N HIS A 228 3.74 18.71 -4.87
CA HIS A 228 2.74 19.27 -5.78
C HIS A 228 1.52 18.36 -5.65
N LEU A 229 0.48 18.87 -4.99
CA LEU A 229 -0.85 18.26 -4.97
C LEU A 229 -1.23 17.98 -6.43
N ALA A 230 -1.92 16.88 -6.70
CA ALA A 230 -2.21 16.29 -8.01
C ALA A 230 -2.83 17.19 -9.11
N ILE A 231 -2.88 18.51 -8.92
CA ILE A 231 -3.32 19.55 -9.86
C ILE A 231 -2.55 19.44 -11.19
N ASP A 232 -1.24 19.22 -11.16
CA ASP A 232 -0.45 19.01 -12.39
C ASP A 232 -0.75 17.66 -13.06
N GLN A 233 -1.30 16.69 -12.32
CA GLN A 233 -1.63 15.37 -12.85
C GLN A 233 -2.85 15.43 -13.79
N PHE A 234 -3.76 16.40 -13.62
CA PHE A 234 -4.93 16.57 -14.47
C PHE A 234 -4.57 17.06 -15.89
N ALA A 235 -3.40 17.66 -16.09
CA ALA A 235 -2.96 18.12 -17.40
C ALA A 235 -2.75 16.95 -18.39
N ALA A 236 -2.37 15.77 -17.89
CA ALA A 236 -2.17 14.57 -18.70
C ALA A 236 -3.48 13.82 -19.01
N TRP A 237 -4.60 14.13 -18.34
CA TRP A 237 -5.85 13.37 -18.44
C TRP A 237 -6.44 13.23 -19.86
N PRO A 238 -6.36 14.26 -20.73
CA PRO A 238 -6.89 14.14 -22.09
C PRO A 238 -6.16 13.10 -22.94
N SER A 239 -4.87 12.83 -22.68
CA SER A 239 -4.05 11.89 -23.45
C SER A 239 -4.02 10.48 -22.86
N LEU A 240 -4.75 10.25 -21.76
CA LEU A 240 -4.79 8.95 -21.12
C LEU A 240 -5.67 7.94 -21.88
N PRO A 241 -5.33 6.64 -21.85
CA PRO A 241 -6.11 5.59 -22.47
C PRO A 241 -7.35 5.30 -21.63
N TRP A 242 -8.37 6.16 -21.75
CA TRP A 242 -9.62 6.09 -21.00
C TRP A 242 -10.30 4.72 -21.01
N PRO A 243 -10.34 3.96 -22.12
CA PRO A 243 -10.87 2.61 -22.08
C PRO A 243 -10.14 1.75 -21.02
N LEU A 244 -8.81 1.70 -21.04
CA LEU A 244 -8.04 0.91 -20.07
C LEU A 244 -8.27 1.41 -18.65
N ILE A 245 -8.31 2.73 -18.44
CA ILE A 245 -8.58 3.34 -17.13
C ILE A 245 -9.94 2.93 -16.60
N LEU A 246 -10.99 2.97 -17.43
CA LEU A 246 -12.34 2.62 -17.00
C LEU A 246 -12.47 1.13 -16.69
N HIS A 247 -11.85 0.24 -17.47
CA HIS A 247 -11.83 -1.20 -17.17
C HIS A 247 -11.09 -1.47 -15.85
N ALA A 248 -9.93 -0.85 -15.65
CA ALA A 248 -9.16 -0.94 -14.42
C ALA A 248 -9.94 -0.40 -13.21
N ALA A 249 -10.56 0.77 -13.36
CA ALA A 249 -11.35 1.42 -12.31
C ALA A 249 -12.57 0.58 -11.92
N PHE A 250 -13.26 -0.02 -12.89
CA PHE A 250 -14.37 -0.92 -12.61
C PHE A 250 -13.92 -2.17 -11.85
N ALA A 251 -12.83 -2.81 -12.30
CA ALA A 251 -12.27 -3.97 -11.60
C ALA A 251 -11.84 -3.62 -10.17
N LEU A 252 -11.19 -2.46 -9.98
CA LEU A 252 -10.80 -1.95 -8.67
C LEU A 252 -12.01 -1.63 -7.78
N ALA A 253 -13.05 -1.00 -8.33
CA ALA A 253 -14.28 -0.66 -7.60
C ALA A 253 -15.02 -1.91 -7.11
N VAL A 254 -15.16 -2.92 -7.96
CA VAL A 254 -15.74 -4.20 -7.59
C VAL A 254 -14.89 -4.85 -6.50
N LEU A 255 -13.58 -5.00 -6.74
CA LEU A 255 -12.66 -5.62 -5.79
C LEU A 255 -12.67 -4.93 -4.41
N ALA A 256 -12.62 -3.60 -4.38
CA ALA A 256 -12.66 -2.82 -3.15
C ALA A 256 -14.01 -2.98 -2.44
N SER A 257 -15.12 -2.95 -3.18
CA SER A 257 -16.46 -3.20 -2.62
C SER A 257 -16.57 -4.58 -1.98
N LEU A 258 -16.03 -5.61 -2.63
CA LEU A 258 -16.01 -6.97 -2.07
C LEU A 258 -15.22 -7.03 -0.77
N ASN A 259 -14.02 -6.46 -0.76
CA ASN A 259 -13.15 -6.49 0.41
C ASN A 259 -13.74 -5.71 1.59
N THR A 260 -14.36 -4.56 1.34
CA THR A 260 -15.05 -3.79 2.38
C THR A 260 -16.24 -4.57 2.94
N LEU A 261 -17.07 -5.19 2.09
CA LEU A 261 -18.22 -5.94 2.56
C LEU A 261 -17.81 -7.17 3.38
N LEU A 262 -16.72 -7.85 3.02
CA LEU A 262 -16.22 -9.02 3.76
C LEU A 262 -15.61 -8.66 5.13
N THR A 263 -15.21 -7.41 5.32
CA THR A 263 -14.59 -6.92 6.55
C THR A 263 -15.56 -6.18 7.47
N SER A 264 -16.75 -5.82 6.96
CA SER A 264 -17.86 -5.20 7.68
C SER A 264 -18.81 -6.21 8.30
#